data_AF-A0A1Z4LJI6-F1
#
_entry.id   AF-A0A1Z4LJI6-F1
#
_cell.length_a   1.000
_cell.length_b   1.000
_cell.length_c   1.000
_cell.angle_alpha   90.00
_cell.angle_beta   90.00
_cell.angle_gamma   90.00
#
_symmetry.space_group_name_H-M   'P 1'
#
loop_
_entity.id
_entity.type
_entity.pdbx_description
1 polymer ?
#
loop_
_entity_poly.entity_id
_entity_poly.type
_entity_poly.pdbx_seq_one_letter_code
_entity_poly.pdbx_strand_id
1 'polypeptide(L)'
;MSSVFEAILFKASFEQIKDNINQKISTNIKLYLGKINDDLSCFHVVENSRNFFYDLEYVASQISIIFSQALLIRYDGRVAYRESTVFQEGYPIKKFDLADEIWVMLDKGGKPIVNGTQFTVEQISDNDNEEYETVYNAIQLGIKSIGINKNV
;
A
#
# COMPACT_ATOMS: atom_id res chain seq x y z
N MET A 1 3.95 -7.74 -17.51
CA MET A 1 2.48 -7.49 -17.46
C MET A 1 2.28 -6.09 -16.91
N SER A 2 1.51 -5.25 -17.59
CA SER A 2 1.17 -3.91 -17.09
C SER A 2 -0.18 -4.02 -16.40
N SER A 3 -0.18 -3.93 -15.08
CA SER A 3 -1.37 -4.14 -14.25
C SER A 3 -1.52 -2.99 -13.27
N VAL A 4 -2.75 -2.48 -13.19
CA VAL A 4 -3.19 -1.60 -12.12
C VAL A 4 -3.77 -2.50 -11.03
N PHE A 5 -3.36 -2.26 -9.79
CA PHE A 5 -3.80 -3.03 -8.63
C PHE A 5 -4.18 -2.08 -7.51
N GLU A 6 -5.32 -2.37 -6.89
CA GLU A 6 -5.76 -1.68 -5.68
C GLU A 6 -6.27 -2.69 -4.66
N ALA A 7 -5.87 -2.47 -3.41
CA ALA A 7 -6.30 -3.27 -2.29
C ALA A 7 -6.37 -2.46 -1.00
N ILE A 8 -7.17 -2.94 -0.06
CA ILE A 8 -7.27 -2.42 1.29
C ILE A 8 -6.83 -3.52 2.24
N LEU A 9 -5.75 -3.31 2.98
CA LEU A 9 -5.25 -4.22 4.01
C LEU A 9 -5.73 -3.77 5.38
N PHE A 10 -6.08 -4.71 6.24
CA PHE A 10 -6.55 -4.43 7.59
C PHE A 10 -6.36 -5.64 8.50
N LYS A 11 -6.17 -5.37 9.80
CA LYS A 11 -5.96 -6.41 10.80
C LYS A 11 -7.30 -6.98 11.24
N ALA A 12 -7.65 -8.14 10.70
CA ALA A 12 -8.81 -8.90 11.10
C ALA A 12 -8.67 -10.36 10.64
N SER A 13 -9.09 -11.26 11.50
CA SER A 13 -9.27 -12.67 11.17
C SER A 13 -10.50 -12.86 10.28
N PHE A 14 -10.51 -13.94 9.50
CA PHE A 14 -11.62 -14.23 8.59
C PHE A 14 -12.98 -14.38 9.30
N GLU A 15 -12.99 -14.87 10.55
CA GLU A 15 -14.21 -14.98 11.35
C GLU A 15 -14.73 -13.61 11.82
N GLN A 16 -13.84 -12.74 12.33
CA GLN A 16 -14.21 -11.35 12.65
C GLN A 16 -14.81 -10.62 11.44
N ILE A 17 -14.32 -10.94 10.25
CA ILE A 17 -14.80 -10.32 9.02
C ILE A 17 -16.21 -10.80 8.68
N LYS A 18 -16.50 -12.10 8.76
CA LYS A 18 -17.86 -12.64 8.53
C LYS A 18 -18.90 -12.01 9.44
N ASP A 19 -18.54 -11.83 10.72
CA ASP A 19 -19.45 -11.26 11.73
C ASP A 19 -19.76 -9.78 11.48
N ASN A 20 -18.86 -9.04 10.81
CA ASN A 20 -18.96 -7.60 10.63
C ASN A 20 -19.28 -7.12 9.20
N ILE A 21 -19.02 -7.94 8.16
CA ILE A 21 -19.20 -7.55 6.74
C ILE A 21 -20.65 -7.30 6.38
N ASN A 22 -21.59 -8.06 6.96
CA ASN A 22 -23.01 -7.99 6.59
C ASN A 22 -23.70 -6.68 6.97
N GLN A 23 -23.02 -5.74 7.66
CA GLN A 23 -23.68 -4.53 8.18
C GLN A 23 -23.15 -3.18 7.70
N LYS A 24 -21.95 -3.03 7.10
CA LYS A 24 -21.32 -1.69 7.11
C LYS A 24 -20.48 -1.24 5.90
N ILE A 25 -20.20 -2.09 4.91
CA ILE A 25 -19.43 -1.65 3.73
C ILE A 25 -20.38 -1.42 2.55
N SER A 26 -20.48 -0.18 2.08
CA SER A 26 -21.33 0.21 0.96
C SER A 26 -20.45 0.64 -0.20
N THR A 27 -20.45 -0.13 -1.28
CA THR A 27 -19.65 0.16 -2.47
C THR A 27 -20.28 -0.45 -3.71
N ASN A 28 -20.08 0.21 -4.85
CA ASN A 28 -20.42 -0.32 -6.17
C ASN A 28 -19.24 -1.10 -6.80
N ILE A 29 -18.09 -1.12 -6.13
CA ILE A 29 -16.90 -1.83 -6.61
C ILE A 29 -16.98 -3.29 -6.20
N LYS A 30 -16.73 -4.19 -7.16
CA LYS A 30 -16.58 -5.61 -6.86
C LYS A 30 -15.24 -5.87 -6.18
N LEU A 31 -15.31 -6.21 -4.91
CA LEU A 31 -14.16 -6.54 -4.06
C LEU A 31 -14.12 -8.04 -3.78
N TYR A 32 -12.94 -8.63 -3.82
CA TYR A 32 -12.68 -9.97 -3.32
C TYR A 32 -12.00 -9.89 -1.97
N LEU A 33 -12.49 -10.67 -1.01
CA LEU A 33 -11.86 -10.81 0.31
C LEU A 33 -10.78 -11.89 0.25
N GLY A 34 -9.53 -11.48 0.43
CA GLY A 34 -8.37 -12.36 0.58
C GLY A 34 -7.93 -12.49 2.03
N LYS A 35 -7.46 -13.68 2.40
CA LYS A 35 -6.71 -13.92 3.63
C LYS A 35 -5.22 -13.87 3.31
N ILE A 36 -4.49 -13.00 4.00
CA ILE A 36 -3.02 -12.95 3.89
C ILE A 36 -2.40 -13.89 4.94
N ASN A 37 -2.83 -13.75 6.19
CA ASN A 37 -2.50 -14.65 7.29
C ASN A 37 -3.65 -14.68 8.30
N ASP A 38 -3.46 -15.26 9.49
CA ASP A 38 -4.53 -15.43 10.48
C ASP A 38 -5.12 -14.12 11.00
N ASP A 39 -4.32 -13.06 11.07
CA ASP A 39 -4.71 -11.75 11.63
C ASP A 39 -4.72 -10.63 10.59
N LEU A 40 -4.38 -10.94 9.33
CA LEU A 40 -4.29 -9.98 8.25
C LEU A 40 -5.11 -10.44 7.05
N SER A 41 -6.04 -9.57 6.66
CA SER A 41 -6.89 -9.76 5.50
C SER A 41 -6.81 -8.58 4.57
N CYS A 42 -7.29 -8.77 3.34
CA CYS A 42 -7.38 -7.70 2.37
C CYS A 42 -8.68 -7.78 1.57
N PHE A 43 -9.17 -6.62 1.15
CA PHE A 43 -10.06 -6.54 0.00
C PHE A 43 -9.25 -6.09 -1.19
N HIS A 44 -9.38 -6.75 -2.34
CA HIS A 44 -8.80 -6.25 -3.59
C HIS A 44 -9.84 -6.16 -4.68
N VAL A 45 -9.61 -5.23 -5.62
CA VAL A 45 -10.50 -5.02 -6.76
C VAL A 45 -10.45 -6.23 -7.68
N VAL A 46 -11.62 -6.70 -8.13
CA VAL A 46 -11.75 -7.83 -9.07
C VAL A 46 -11.70 -7.36 -10.53
N GLU A 47 -12.05 -6.11 -10.78
CA GLU A 47 -12.12 -5.56 -12.13
C GLU A 47 -10.75 -5.17 -12.66
N ASN A 48 -10.44 -5.62 -13.89
CA ASN A 48 -9.29 -5.14 -14.65
C ASN A 48 -9.57 -3.70 -15.12
N SER A 49 -9.36 -2.74 -14.22
CA SER A 49 -9.41 -1.32 -14.54
C SER A 49 -8.06 -0.82 -15.04
N ARG A 50 -8.09 0.21 -15.88
CA ARG A 50 -6.89 0.99 -16.26
C ARG A 50 -6.68 2.21 -15.35
N ASN A 51 -7.61 2.49 -14.45
CA ASN A 51 -7.62 3.65 -13.58
C ASN A 51 -7.87 3.22 -12.13
N PHE A 52 -7.40 4.04 -11.20
CA PHE A 52 -7.72 3.87 -9.78
C PHE A 52 -9.18 4.24 -9.49
N PHE A 53 -9.81 3.50 -8.59
CA PHE A 53 -11.17 3.79 -8.12
C PHE A 53 -11.09 4.74 -6.91
N TYR A 54 -11.62 5.97 -7.07
CA TYR A 54 -11.67 6.94 -5.98
C TYR A 54 -12.54 6.48 -4.80
N ASP A 55 -13.61 5.73 -5.08
CA ASP A 55 -14.53 5.21 -4.05
C ASP A 55 -13.86 4.21 -3.10
N LEU A 56 -12.66 3.68 -3.42
CA LEU A 56 -11.91 2.83 -2.49
C LEU A 56 -11.45 3.56 -1.23
N GLU A 57 -11.28 4.89 -1.27
CA GLU A 57 -10.97 5.66 -0.06
C GLU A 57 -12.15 5.65 0.91
N TYR A 58 -13.38 5.72 0.40
CA TYR A 58 -14.57 5.58 1.21
C TYR A 58 -14.68 4.18 1.82
N VAL A 59 -14.38 3.14 1.04
CA VAL A 59 -14.35 1.76 1.56
C VAL A 59 -13.27 1.60 2.64
N ALA A 60 -12.07 2.14 2.43
CA ALA A 60 -10.99 2.09 3.41
C ALA A 60 -11.35 2.83 4.71
N SER A 61 -12.02 3.98 4.59
CA SER A 61 -12.61 4.70 5.72
C SER A 61 -13.61 3.81 6.49
N GLN A 62 -14.59 3.20 5.81
CA GLN A 62 -15.56 2.31 6.44
C GLN A 62 -14.89 1.13 7.16
N ILE A 63 -13.89 0.50 6.54
CA ILE A 63 -13.12 -0.61 7.13
C ILE A 63 -12.38 -0.14 8.37
N SER A 64 -11.74 1.04 8.33
CA SER A 64 -11.03 1.58 9.49
C SER A 64 -11.94 1.93 10.67
N ILE A 65 -13.23 2.20 10.45
CA ILE A 65 -14.22 2.35 11.52
C ILE A 65 -14.51 1.00 12.19
N ILE A 66 -14.55 -0.08 11.41
CA ILE A 66 -14.88 -1.43 11.89
C ILE A 66 -13.69 -2.09 12.60
N PHE A 67 -12.50 -1.97 12.01
CA PHE A 67 -11.28 -2.69 12.44
C PHE A 67 -10.18 -1.76 12.94
N SER A 68 -10.54 -0.54 13.35
CA SER A 68 -9.67 0.54 13.83
C SER A 68 -8.70 1.14 12.81
N GLN A 69 -8.11 0.33 11.93
CA GLN A 69 -7.16 0.78 10.91
C GLN A 69 -7.35 0.05 9.58
N ALA A 70 -7.08 0.76 8.49
CA ALA A 70 -7.01 0.20 7.14
C ALA A 70 -5.88 0.87 6.35
N LEU A 71 -5.31 0.15 5.39
CA LEU A 71 -4.29 0.65 4.48
C LEU A 71 -4.77 0.46 3.05
N LEU A 72 -5.11 1.56 2.38
CA LEU A 72 -5.33 1.56 0.94
C LEU A 72 -3.98 1.50 0.23
N ILE A 73 -3.83 0.58 -0.71
CA ILE A 73 -2.66 0.38 -1.55
C ILE A 73 -3.08 0.61 -3.00
N ARG A 74 -2.28 1.38 -3.73
CA ARG A 74 -2.42 1.59 -5.18
C ARG A 74 -1.09 1.32 -5.87
N TYR A 75 -1.15 0.54 -6.93
CA TYR A 75 0.01 0.20 -7.75
C TYR A 75 -0.34 0.27 -9.24
N ASP A 76 0.49 0.95 -10.03
CA ASP A 76 0.42 0.92 -11.48
C ASP A 76 1.78 0.52 -12.06
N GLY A 77 1.86 -0.74 -12.49
CA GLY A 77 3.08 -1.29 -13.08
C GLY A 77 3.48 -0.70 -14.44
N ARG A 78 2.65 0.14 -15.07
CA ARG A 78 2.99 0.83 -16.34
C ARG A 78 3.98 1.95 -16.14
N VAL A 79 3.87 2.63 -15.01
CA VAL A 79 4.61 3.86 -14.67
C VAL A 79 5.37 3.70 -13.36
N ALA A 80 5.47 2.48 -12.85
CA ALA A 80 6.04 2.15 -11.54
C ALA A 80 5.45 2.98 -10.37
N TYR A 81 4.19 3.42 -10.50
CA TYR A 81 3.52 4.22 -9.47
C TYR A 81 3.15 3.36 -8.28
N ARG A 82 3.44 3.85 -7.08
CA ARG A 82 3.13 3.22 -5.80
C ARG A 82 2.62 4.28 -4.86
N GLU A 83 1.51 4.00 -4.20
CA GLU A 83 0.95 4.85 -3.15
C GLU A 83 0.37 3.95 -2.07
N SER A 84 0.45 4.42 -0.83
CA SER A 84 -0.39 3.88 0.22
C SER A 84 -0.95 4.96 1.13
N THR A 85 -2.17 4.78 1.61
CA THR A 85 -2.84 5.71 2.52
C THR A 85 -3.38 4.95 3.73
N VAL A 86 -2.99 5.40 4.91
CA VAL A 86 -3.41 4.86 6.20
C VAL A 86 -4.68 5.58 6.64
N PHE A 87 -5.70 4.80 6.94
CA PHE A 87 -6.95 5.24 7.53
C PHE A 87 -7.05 4.76 8.97
N GLN A 88 -7.53 5.62 9.85
CA GLN A 88 -7.82 5.31 11.24
C GLN A 88 -9.14 5.98 11.63
N GLU A 89 -10.05 5.21 12.24
CA GLU A 89 -11.34 5.72 12.73
C GLU A 89 -12.16 6.50 11.68
N GLY A 90 -12.05 6.11 10.41
CA GLY A 90 -12.78 6.72 9.29
C GLY A 90 -12.03 7.84 8.55
N TYR A 91 -10.85 8.24 9.01
CA TYR A 91 -10.11 9.37 8.44
C TYR A 91 -8.74 8.96 7.88
N PRO A 92 -8.29 9.53 6.75
CA PRO A 92 -6.93 9.38 6.29
C PRO A 92 -5.98 10.12 7.25
N ILE A 93 -5.04 9.41 7.86
CA ILE A 93 -4.09 9.98 8.83
C ILE A 93 -2.68 10.12 8.27
N LYS A 94 -2.34 9.36 7.24
CA LYS A 94 -1.03 9.42 6.59
C LYS A 94 -1.09 8.90 5.17
N LYS A 95 -0.39 9.55 4.26
CA LYS A 95 -0.18 9.12 2.88
C LYS A 95 1.32 8.91 2.66
N PHE A 96 1.65 7.90 1.86
CA PHE A 96 2.99 7.62 1.36
C PHE A 96 2.94 7.58 -0.16
N ASP A 97 3.82 8.35 -0.80
CA ASP A 97 3.98 8.36 -2.26
C ASP A 97 5.48 8.35 -2.66
N LEU A 98 5.78 8.69 -3.91
CA LEU A 98 7.14 8.69 -4.45
C LEU A 98 8.10 9.59 -3.64
N ALA A 99 7.61 10.69 -3.06
CA ALA A 99 8.44 11.61 -2.28
C ALA A 99 8.86 10.99 -0.94
N ASP A 100 8.09 10.04 -0.41
CA ASP A 100 8.39 9.34 0.83
C ASP A 100 9.33 8.14 0.66
N GLU A 101 9.52 7.68 -0.58
CA GLU A 101 10.34 6.50 -0.85
C GLU A 101 11.81 6.72 -0.44
N ILE A 102 12.41 5.67 0.14
CA ILE A 102 13.80 5.70 0.62
C ILE A 102 14.66 4.94 -0.38
N TRP A 103 15.63 5.65 -0.95
CA TRP A 103 16.53 5.13 -1.96
C TRP A 103 17.96 5.04 -1.45
N VAL A 104 18.72 4.11 -2.01
CA VAL A 104 20.16 3.98 -1.79
C VAL A 104 20.86 3.79 -3.13
N MET A 105 22.13 4.16 -3.20
CA MET A 105 22.96 3.89 -4.37
C MET A 105 23.20 2.39 -4.56
N LEU A 106 23.44 2.00 -5.80
CA LEU A 106 23.93 0.68 -6.16
C LEU A 106 25.47 0.62 -6.06
N ASP A 107 25.99 -0.54 -5.67
CA ASP A 107 27.41 -0.84 -5.80
C ASP A 107 27.77 -1.20 -7.26
N LYS A 108 29.06 -1.41 -7.52
CA LYS A 108 29.56 -1.78 -8.87
C LYS A 108 29.01 -3.11 -9.40
N GLY A 109 28.41 -3.93 -8.53
CA GLY A 109 27.75 -5.19 -8.88
C GLY A 109 26.24 -5.04 -9.06
N GLY A 110 25.70 -3.82 -9.03
CA GLY A 110 24.27 -3.53 -9.13
C GLY A 110 23.48 -3.87 -7.86
N LYS A 111 24.14 -3.98 -6.69
CA LYS A 111 23.47 -4.30 -5.43
C LYS A 111 23.21 -3.05 -4.58
N PRO A 112 22.04 -2.94 -3.92
CA PRO A 112 21.75 -1.80 -3.05
C PRO A 112 22.71 -1.73 -1.86
N ILE A 113 23.29 -0.56 -1.61
CA ILE A 113 24.12 -0.30 -0.43
C ILE A 113 23.21 0.02 0.76
N VAL A 114 22.62 -1.01 1.36
CA VAL A 114 21.54 -0.90 2.39
C VAL A 114 21.92 -0.08 3.63
N ASN A 115 23.21 -0.04 3.99
CA ASN A 115 23.74 0.75 5.11
C ASN A 115 24.42 2.06 4.64
N GLY A 116 24.18 2.46 3.39
CA GLY A 116 24.72 3.69 2.83
C GLY A 116 23.87 4.92 3.14
N THR A 117 24.20 6.03 2.49
CA THR A 117 23.39 7.25 2.51
C THR A 117 22.00 6.96 1.94
N GLN A 118 20.98 7.50 2.60
CA GLN A 118 19.60 7.43 2.15
C GLN A 118 19.23 8.70 1.41
N PHE A 119 18.51 8.54 0.30
CA PHE A 119 18.13 9.64 -0.60
C PHE A 119 16.61 9.69 -0.77
N THR A 120 16.09 10.90 -0.92
CA THR A 120 14.73 11.15 -1.44
C THR A 120 14.77 11.21 -2.97
N VAL A 121 13.60 11.11 -3.61
CA VAL A 121 13.50 11.21 -5.07
C VAL A 121 14.05 12.54 -5.61
N GLU A 122 13.82 13.65 -4.89
CA GLU A 122 14.32 14.98 -5.27
C GLU A 122 15.86 15.03 -5.30
N GLN A 123 16.52 14.33 -4.37
CA GLN A 123 17.98 14.27 -4.32
C GLN A 123 18.57 13.40 -5.44
N ILE A 124 17.79 12.44 -5.96
CA ILE A 124 18.20 11.55 -7.04
C ILE A 124 18.06 12.23 -8.40
N SER A 125 16.97 12.99 -8.60
CA SER A 125 16.71 13.68 -9.87
C SER A 125 17.78 14.72 -10.23
N ASP A 126 18.56 15.18 -9.26
CA ASP A 126 19.66 16.13 -9.47
C ASP A 126 20.97 15.44 -9.88
N ASN A 127 21.03 14.09 -9.93
CA ASN A 127 22.25 13.35 -10.19
C ASN A 127 22.04 12.13 -11.12
N ASP A 128 22.03 12.40 -12.43
CA ASP A 128 21.84 11.40 -13.50
C ASP A 128 23.02 10.43 -13.71
N ASN A 129 24.15 10.62 -13.02
CA ASN A 129 25.35 9.80 -13.21
C ASN A 129 25.42 8.57 -12.29
N GLU A 130 24.46 8.43 -11.38
CA GLU A 130 24.45 7.38 -10.37
C GLU A 130 23.18 6.52 -10.50
N GLU A 131 23.30 5.24 -10.15
CA GLU A 131 22.16 4.31 -10.14
C GLU A 131 21.67 4.08 -8.70
N TYR A 132 20.34 4.07 -8.53
CA TYR A 132 19.68 3.96 -7.23
C TYR A 132 18.63 2.85 -7.24
N GLU A 133 18.35 2.30 -6.06
CA GLU A 133 17.27 1.34 -5.83
C GLU A 133 16.49 1.70 -4.57
N THR A 134 15.19 1.41 -4.57
CA THR A 134 14.32 1.67 -3.43
C THR A 134 14.51 0.60 -2.34
N VAL A 135 14.90 1.02 -1.14
CA VAL A 135 14.96 0.13 0.04
C VAL A 135 13.62 0.07 0.77
N TYR A 136 12.86 1.18 0.76
CA TYR A 136 11.50 1.24 1.25
C TYR A 136 10.62 2.03 0.29
N ASN A 137 9.74 1.33 -0.42
CA ASN A 137 8.76 1.95 -1.29
C ASN A 137 7.51 2.42 -0.52
N ALA A 138 6.67 3.22 -1.15
CA ALA A 138 5.48 3.82 -0.53
C ALA A 138 4.56 2.79 0.12
N ILE A 139 4.41 1.60 -0.48
CA ILE A 139 3.58 0.51 0.04
C ILE A 139 4.19 -0.10 1.29
N GLN A 140 5.50 -0.38 1.26
CA GLN A 140 6.23 -0.94 2.41
C GLN A 140 6.21 0.01 3.61
N LEU A 141 6.30 1.32 3.37
CA LEU A 141 6.17 2.33 4.41
C LEU A 141 4.78 2.32 5.04
N GLY A 142 3.72 2.19 4.22
CA GLY A 142 2.35 2.00 4.66
C GLY A 142 2.17 0.77 5.54
N ILE A 143 2.60 -0.40 5.06
CA ILE A 143 2.53 -1.68 5.79
C ILE A 143 3.23 -1.58 7.16
N LYS A 144 4.42 -0.98 7.19
CA LYS A 144 5.17 -0.76 8.43
C LYS A 144 4.42 0.16 9.41
N SER A 145 3.74 1.19 8.90
CA SER A 145 3.05 2.17 9.74
C SER A 145 1.83 1.61 10.48
N ILE A 146 1.14 0.63 9.90
CA ILE A 146 0.02 -0.08 10.56
C ILE A 146 0.49 -1.27 11.42
N GLY A 147 1.81 -1.38 11.62
CA GLY A 147 2.42 -2.40 12.47
C GLY A 147 2.24 -3.82 11.95
N ILE A 148 2.21 -4.01 10.63
CA ILE A 148 2.33 -5.33 10.01
C ILE A 148 3.82 -5.59 9.81
N ASN A 149 4.38 -6.53 10.57
CA ASN A 149 5.78 -6.92 10.41
C ASN A 149 5.94 -7.85 9.19
N LYS A 150 7.06 -7.68 8.48
CA LYS A 150 7.48 -8.11 7.14
C LYS A 150 7.34 -9.60 6.73
N ASN A 151 6.44 -10.39 7.31
CA ASN A 151 6.16 -11.77 6.90
C ASN A 151 4.87 -11.86 6.07
N VAL A 152 4.75 -11.00 5.06
CA VAL A 152 3.76 -11.11 3.97
C VAL A 152 4.52 -11.35 2.68
#